data_AF-A0A7C0YF62-F1
#
_entry.id   AF-A0A7C0YF62-F1
#
_cell.length_a   1.000
_cell.length_b   1.000
_cell.length_c   1.000
_cell.angle_alpha   90.00
_cell.angle_beta   90.00
_cell.angle_gamma   90.00
#
_symmetry.space_group_name_H-M   'P 1'
#
loop_
_entity.id
_entity.type
_entity.pdbx_description
1 polymer ?
#
loop_
_entity_poly.entity_id
_entity_poly.type
_entity_poly.pdbx_seq_one_letter_code
_entity_poly.pdbx_strand_id
1 'polypeptide(L)' 'MANILIDGYNLIGIAHDNLEKARIDLIQKLQSYSKLKKHRITLVFDGWKNG' A
#
# COMPACT_ATOMS: atom_id res chain seq x y z
N MET A 1 -14.70 -7.57 -11.77
CA MET A 1 -13.82 -6.39 -11.57
C MET A 1 -14.11 -5.89 -10.17
N ALA A 2 -13.12 -5.92 -9.28
CA ALA A 2 -13.33 -5.61 -7.85
C ALA A 2 -12.61 -4.32 -7.47
N ASN A 3 -13.20 -3.59 -6.53
CA ASN A 3 -12.59 -2.44 -5.90
C ASN A 3 -11.95 -2.93 -4.59
N ILE A 4 -10.63 -2.84 -4.51
CA ILE A 4 -9.86 -3.30 -3.35
C ILE A 4 -9.42 -2.06 -2.58
N LEU A 5 -9.90 -1.92 -1.35
CA LEU A 5 -9.44 -0.88 -0.43
C LEU A 5 -8.41 -1.49 0.52
N ILE A 6 -7.25 -0.85 0.63
CA ILE A 6 -6.12 -1.35 1.39
C ILE A 6 -5.69 -0.30 2.40
N ASP A 7 -5.58 -0.71 3.67
CA ASP A 7 -4.91 0.07 4.71
C ASP A 7 -3.40 -0.11 4.60
N GLY A 8 -2.73 0.98 4.25
CA GLY A 8 -1.28 1.04 4.09
C GLY A 8 -0.56 0.74 5.39
N TYR A 9 -0.94 1.32 6.54
CA TYR A 9 -0.19 1.13 7.79
C TYR A 9 -0.29 -0.27 8.34
N ASN A 10 -1.42 -0.94 8.12
CA ASN A 10 -1.52 -2.36 8.47
C ASN A 10 -0.48 -3.19 7.67
N LEU A 11 -0.28 -2.86 6.39
CA LEU A 11 0.68 -3.54 5.52
C LEU A 11 2.14 -3.12 5.65
N ILE A 12 2.42 -1.87 6.03
CA ILE A 12 3.81 -1.42 6.26
C ILE A 12 4.22 -1.56 7.72
N GLY A 13 3.29 -1.62 8.66
CA GLY A 13 3.56 -1.76 10.10
C GLY A 13 4.21 -3.10 10.46
N ILE A 14 4.07 -4.11 9.61
CA ILE A 14 4.84 -5.37 9.67
C ILE A 14 6.30 -5.20 9.22
N ALA A 15 6.63 -4.14 8.48
CA ALA A 15 7.99 -3.84 8.03
C ALA A 15 8.69 -2.92 9.05
N HIS A 16 9.36 -3.56 10.00
CA HIS A 16 9.78 -3.02 11.29
C HIS A 16 10.85 -1.90 11.29
N ASP A 17 11.43 -1.51 10.14
CA ASP A 17 12.68 -0.73 10.12
C ASP A 17 12.69 0.50 9.20
N ASN A 18 12.01 0.46 8.05
CA ASN A 18 12.03 1.56 7.07
C ASN A 18 10.68 1.70 6.38
N LEU A 19 9.74 2.35 7.08
CA LEU A 19 8.37 2.56 6.60
C LEU A 19 8.32 3.30 5.25
N GLU A 20 9.26 4.20 4.97
CA GLU A 20 9.35 4.87 3.67
C GLU A 20 9.68 3.90 2.53
N LYS A 21 10.71 3.07 2.71
CA LYS A 21 11.14 2.10 1.70
C LYS A 21 10.08 1.02 1.50
N ALA A 22 9.49 0.54 2.59
CA ALA A 22 8.43 -0.46 2.55
C ALA A 22 7.14 0.09 1.92
N ARG A 23 6.83 1.38 2.10
CA ARG A 23 5.76 2.08 1.37
C ARG A 23 5.99 2.09 -0.14
N ILE A 24 7.20 2.45 -0.58
CA ILE A 24 7.55 2.48 -2.01
C ILE A 24 7.44 1.07 -2.62
N ASP A 25 7.98 0.07 -1.92
CA ASP A 25 7.93 -1.34 -2.36
C ASP A 25 6.49 -1.86 -2.45
N LEU A 26 5.64 -1.53 -1.46
CA LEU A 26 4.23 -1.88 -1.45
C LEU A 26 3.47 -1.26 -2.63
N ILE A 27 3.72 0.01 -2.94
CA ILE A 27 3.10 0.70 -4.09
C ILE A 27 3.50 0.00 -5.40
N GLN A 28 4.77 -0.35 -5.59
CA GLN A 28 5.23 -1.04 -6.80
C GLN A 28 4.61 -2.44 -6.96
N LYS A 29 4.50 -3.19 -5.86
CA LYS A 29 3.82 -4.50 -5.85
C LYS A 29 2.34 -4.38 -6.20
N LEU A 30 1.63 -3.43 -5.60
CA LEU A 30 0.20 -3.21 -5.84
C LEU A 30 -0.07 -2.71 -7.27
N GLN A 31 0.81 -1.87 -7.82
CA GLN A 31 0.71 -1.42 -9.20
C GLN A 31 0.85 -2.60 -10.18
N SER A 32 1.80 -3.50 -9.92
CA SER A 32 2.00 -4.71 -10.72
C SER A 32 0.80 -5.66 -10.60
N TYR A 33 0.28 -5.84 -9.38
CA TYR A 33 -0.91 -6.66 -9.12
C TYR A 33 -2.17 -6.11 -9.79
N SER A 34 -2.36 -4.79 -9.75
CA SER A 34 -3.46 -4.08 -10.42
C SER A 34 -3.43 -4.31 -11.94
N LYS A 35 -2.24 -4.21 -12.57
CA LYS A 35 -2.08 -4.47 -14.01
C LYS A 35 -2.38 -5.92 -14.38
N LEU A 36 -1.93 -6.88 -13.58
CA LEU A 36 -2.14 -8.31 -13.83
C LEU A 36 -3.60 -8.73 -13.66
N LYS A 37 -4.26 -8.27 -12.58
CA LYS A 37 -5.63 -8.69 -12.23
C LYS A 37 -6.73 -7.76 -12.71
N LYS A 38 -6.37 -6.60 -13.27
CA LYS A 38 -7.31 -5.54 -13.71
C LYS A 38 -8.30 -5.16 -12.60
N HIS A 39 -7.83 -5.13 -11.35
CA HIS A 39 -8.62 -4.68 -10.20
C HIS A 39 -8.27 -3.23 -9.87
N ARG A 40 -9.26 -2.45 -9.47
CA ARG A 40 -9.03 -1.07 -9.05
C ARG A 40 -8.63 -1.11 -7.57
N ILE A 41 -7.40 -0.71 -7.29
CA ILE A 41 -6.84 -0.73 -5.93
C ILE A 41 -6.73 0.69 -5.44
N THR A 42 -7.30 0.96 -4.26
CA THR A 42 -7.15 2.21 -3.53
C THR A 42 -6.36 1.90 -2.27
N LEU A 43 -5.15 2.45 -2.19
CA LEU A 43 -4.28 2.34 -1.03
C LEU A 43 -4.40 3.62 -0.21
N VAL A 44 -4.75 3.49 1.07
CA VAL A 44 -4.91 4.61 1.99
C VAL A 44 -3.86 4.52 3.08
N PHE A 45 -3.09 5.58 3.26
CA PHE A 45 -2.18 5.72 4.39
C PHE A 45 -2.83 6.69 5.38
N ASP A 46 -3.25 6.21 6.54
CA ASP A 46 -3.76 7.08 7.62
C ASP A 46 -2.66 8.05 8.07
N GLY A 47 -2.96 9.34 8.21
CA GLY A 47 -1.93 10.38 8.32
C GLY A 47 -0.81 10.00 9.30
N TRP A 48 0.43 9.87 8.79
CA TRP A 48 1.61 9.75 9.65
C TRP A 48 1.56 10.94 10.60
N LYS A 49 1.57 10.71 11.92
CA LYS A 49 1.75 11.76 12.93
C LYS A 49 3.05 12.51 12.67
N ASN A 50 3.01 13.54 11.84
CA ASN A 50 3.96 14.64 11.80
C ASN A 50 3.12 15.90 11.83
N GLY A 51 2.82 16.33 13.06
CA GLY A 51 2.79 17.76 13.36
C GLY A 51 4.21 18.26 13.48
#